data_AF-A0A938S8I8-F1
#
_entry.id   AF-A0A938S8I8-F1
#
_cell.length_a   1.000
_cell.length_b   1.000
_cell.length_c   1.000
_cell.angle_alpha   90.00
_cell.angle_beta   90.00
_cell.angle_gamma   90.00
#
_symmetry.space_group_name_H-M   'P 1'
#
loop_
_entity.id
_entity.type
_entity.pdbx_description
1 polymer ?
#
loop_
_entity_poly.entity_id
_entity_poly.type
_entity_poly.pdbx_seq_one_letter_code
_entity_poly.pdbx_strand_id
1 'polypeptide(L)'
;MVDGSWFMVGGRPRVTIHHPPLTISVLCLALLLASSASWAAAVAVLPDDDATRGNWHPVYGQRSYVFFALGENRAAVTRGDPLLTRVYTGRPDREPQVWRSRGDWELDGRVLRNPLTGRRMPGVINDWVSDAKLGRGPNLFLDVSIPDGLFVLSLYFFEVDWIQYRAYTLTVQAPDGKVLATTPVEDFYEGKYKRLAVSGPTKLTLHLRRQMSTNALVSAAFLDPVAPSLPFVVAFYKNEWRFAAGATWSCPQPSFLAARRRYEELEALLAKTPDVFVTRVNQYSEVAGNLDKFMASAELPSEHRLEALWMQAQSRRQLGDMAGKRRALTDFAQLLAKSNPSRATTAEILDAAAQKCLGAGQTVEAQALHDGLVATMAGDATDVCLKLATLYAGKDDLYAAGKAGAAARALATNKALPEAERADRAIKLARRFLGDGKPLLA
;
A
#
# COMPACT_ATOMS: atom_id res chain seq x y z
N MET A 1 0.74 -53.55 15.64
CA MET A 1 1.47 -54.73 16.17
C MET A 1 2.93 -54.35 16.22
N VAL A 2 3.47 -54.15 17.42
CA VAL A 2 4.87 -53.81 17.67
C VAL A 2 5.46 -55.00 18.39
N ASP A 3 6.55 -55.53 17.85
CA ASP A 3 7.22 -56.74 18.33
C ASP A 3 8.07 -56.40 19.56
N GLY A 4 7.94 -57.18 20.65
CA GLY A 4 8.64 -56.94 21.91
C GLY A 4 9.22 -58.24 22.46
N SER A 5 10.54 -58.30 22.63
CA SER A 5 11.24 -59.46 23.20
C SER A 5 11.41 -59.32 24.71
N TRP A 6 11.31 -60.45 25.43
CA TRP A 6 11.41 -60.53 26.89
C TRP A 6 12.71 -61.24 27.30
N PHE A 7 13.46 -60.64 28.24
CA PHE A 7 14.56 -61.32 28.93
C PHE A 7 14.50 -61.04 30.43
N MET A 8 14.78 -62.07 31.23
CA MET A 8 14.78 -62.04 32.70
C MET A 8 16.21 -62.02 33.21
N VAL A 9 16.58 -61.02 34.02
CA VAL A 9 17.84 -61.02 34.80
C VAL A 9 17.51 -60.59 36.23
N GLY A 10 17.72 -61.48 37.20
CA GLY A 10 17.56 -61.17 38.64
C GLY A 10 16.13 -61.16 39.20
N GLY A 11 15.20 -61.95 38.62
CA GLY A 11 13.91 -62.23 39.25
C GLY A 11 12.89 -61.09 39.30
N ARG A 12 13.10 -60.00 38.54
CA ARG A 12 12.09 -58.94 38.35
C ARG A 12 11.97 -58.60 36.86
N PRO A 13 10.74 -58.52 36.31
CA PRO A 13 10.56 -58.14 34.90
C PRO A 13 10.98 -56.68 34.70
N ARG A 14 11.93 -56.44 33.80
CA ARG A 14 12.25 -55.10 33.29
C ARG A 14 11.62 -54.95 31.91
N VAL A 15 10.68 -54.02 31.79
CA VAL A 15 10.13 -53.58 30.50
C VAL A 15 11.00 -52.43 30.01
N THR A 16 11.70 -52.62 28.89
CA THR A 16 12.43 -51.54 28.22
C THR A 16 11.47 -50.89 27.21
N ILE A 17 10.89 -49.74 27.55
CA ILE A 17 10.12 -48.94 26.60
C ILE A 17 11.11 -47.99 25.91
N HIS A 18 11.27 -48.12 24.60
CA HIS A 18 11.99 -47.12 23.82
C HIS A 18 11.15 -45.84 23.72
N HIS A 19 11.45 -44.87 24.58
CA HIS A 19 10.94 -43.50 24.42
C HIS A 19 11.78 -42.77 23.37
N PRO A 20 11.19 -42.13 22.33
CA PRO A 20 11.90 -41.09 21.60
C PRO A 20 12.19 -39.92 22.54
N PRO A 21 13.32 -39.20 22.37
CA PRO A 21 13.76 -38.20 23.34
C PRO A 21 12.79 -37.01 23.43
N LEU A 22 12.15 -36.89 24.59
CA LEU A 22 11.43 -35.70 25.06
C LEU A 22 12.43 -34.61 25.46
N THR A 23 12.86 -33.81 24.49
CA THR A 23 13.66 -32.58 24.76
C THR A 23 13.22 -31.36 23.92
N ILE A 24 12.00 -31.36 23.37
CA ILE A 24 11.45 -30.20 22.65
C ILE A 24 9.94 -30.14 22.89
N SER A 25 9.49 -29.75 24.09
CA SER A 25 8.05 -29.46 24.29
C SER A 25 7.74 -28.47 25.41
N VAL A 26 8.64 -28.24 26.37
CA VAL A 26 8.40 -27.22 27.41
C VAL A 26 8.94 -25.84 27.01
N LEU A 27 9.97 -25.76 26.15
CA LEU A 27 10.46 -24.47 25.61
C LEU A 27 9.59 -23.93 24.45
N CYS A 28 8.97 -24.82 23.66
CA CYS A 28 8.10 -24.40 22.56
C CYS A 28 6.74 -23.84 23.03
N LEU A 29 6.26 -24.22 24.22
CA LEU A 29 5.02 -23.68 24.76
C LEU A 29 5.20 -22.30 25.43
N ALA A 30 6.42 -21.99 25.90
CA ALA A 30 6.77 -20.66 26.42
C ALA A 30 7.13 -19.65 25.32
N LEU A 31 7.51 -20.12 24.11
CA LEU A 31 7.82 -19.27 22.95
C LEU A 31 6.65 -19.08 21.96
N LEU A 32 5.59 -19.90 22.05
CA LEU A 32 4.32 -19.66 21.35
C LEU A 32 3.34 -18.76 22.13
N LEU A 33 3.70 -18.39 23.36
CA LEU A 33 3.14 -17.25 24.10
C LEU A 33 4.13 -16.08 24.06
N ALA A 34 4.80 -15.87 22.92
CA ALA A 34 5.21 -14.52 22.55
C ALA A 34 3.93 -13.71 22.46
N SER A 35 3.55 -13.12 23.60
CA SER A 35 2.76 -11.92 23.77
C SER A 35 2.65 -11.22 22.41
N SER A 36 1.55 -11.45 21.70
CA SER A 36 1.04 -10.47 20.78
C SER A 36 0.82 -9.27 21.68
N ALA A 37 1.80 -8.37 21.73
CA ALA A 37 1.66 -7.13 22.45
C ALA A 37 0.43 -6.49 21.83
N SER A 38 -0.72 -6.59 22.50
CA SER A 38 -1.97 -6.06 21.99
C SER A 38 -1.80 -4.56 22.10
N TRP A 39 -1.33 -3.93 21.03
CA TRP A 39 -1.24 -2.49 20.99
C TRP A 39 -2.66 -1.96 21.15
N ALA A 40 -2.82 -0.92 21.95
CA ALA A 40 -4.10 -0.25 22.04
C ALA A 40 -4.49 0.17 20.61
N ALA A 41 -5.73 -0.12 20.20
CA ALA A 41 -6.24 0.29 18.91
C ALA A 41 -6.11 1.81 18.79
N ALA A 42 -5.25 2.26 17.89
CA ALA A 42 -5.02 3.67 17.59
C ALA A 42 -5.61 3.96 16.21
N VAL A 43 -6.31 5.09 16.10
CA VAL A 43 -6.86 5.59 14.84
C VAL A 43 -6.49 7.05 14.70
N ALA A 44 -6.01 7.45 13.53
CA ALA A 44 -5.83 8.85 13.17
C ALA A 44 -6.49 9.13 11.82
N VAL A 45 -7.15 10.28 11.74
CA VAL A 45 -7.74 10.77 10.49
C VAL A 45 -6.62 11.33 9.62
N LEU A 46 -6.48 10.78 8.42
CA LEU A 46 -5.56 11.27 7.39
C LEU A 46 -6.28 12.28 6.49
N PRO A 47 -5.54 13.10 5.73
CA PRO A 47 -6.13 13.94 4.69
C PRO A 47 -7.01 13.13 3.72
N ASP A 48 -8.12 13.72 3.31
CA ASP A 48 -9.01 13.16 2.29
C ASP A 48 -8.27 13.08 0.94
N ASP A 49 -8.65 12.12 0.10
CA ASP A 49 -8.15 12.02 -1.27
C ASP A 49 -9.30 12.15 -2.27
N ASP A 50 -9.29 13.28 -2.99
CA ASP A 50 -10.23 13.63 -4.05
C ASP A 50 -9.63 13.49 -5.44
N ALA A 51 -8.31 13.29 -5.52
CA ALA A 51 -7.57 13.24 -6.77
C ALA A 51 -7.68 11.86 -7.44
N THR A 52 -7.71 10.79 -6.63
CA THR A 52 -7.80 9.42 -7.15
C THR A 52 -9.17 9.10 -7.76
N ARG A 53 -10.25 9.67 -7.20
CA ARG A 53 -11.64 9.44 -7.68
C ARG A 53 -11.95 7.95 -7.85
N GLY A 54 -12.64 7.55 -8.92
CA GLY A 54 -12.96 6.14 -9.20
C GLY A 54 -11.76 5.28 -9.64
N ASN A 55 -10.57 5.86 -9.81
CA ASN A 55 -9.34 5.20 -10.27
C ASN A 55 -8.57 4.56 -9.11
N TRP A 56 -9.29 3.82 -8.26
CA TRP A 56 -8.75 3.24 -7.03
C TRP A 56 -7.56 2.32 -7.27
N HIS A 57 -7.51 1.62 -8.40
CA HIS A 57 -6.44 0.68 -8.72
C HIS A 57 -5.33 1.38 -9.54
N PRO A 58 -4.05 1.27 -9.16
CA PRO A 58 -3.46 0.42 -8.11
C PRO A 58 -3.22 1.14 -6.76
N VAL A 59 -3.85 2.29 -6.56
CA VAL A 59 -3.58 3.18 -5.41
C VAL A 59 -4.03 2.55 -4.09
N TYR A 60 -5.24 1.99 -4.07
CA TYR A 60 -5.91 1.44 -2.90
C TYR A 60 -6.16 -0.06 -3.04
N GLY A 61 -6.40 -0.71 -1.90
CA GLY A 61 -6.77 -2.13 -1.84
C GLY A 61 -5.61 -3.07 -2.12
N GLN A 62 -4.38 -2.66 -1.78
CA GLN A 62 -3.16 -3.47 -1.97
C GLN A 62 -3.22 -4.78 -1.17
N ARG A 63 -3.82 -4.76 0.03
CA ARG A 63 -4.08 -5.98 0.80
C ARG A 63 -5.46 -6.54 0.46
N SER A 64 -6.49 -5.74 0.68
CA SER A 64 -7.88 -6.20 0.56
C SER A 64 -8.82 -5.03 0.31
N TYR A 65 -9.95 -5.31 -0.32
CA TYR A 65 -11.01 -4.33 -0.53
C TYR A 65 -12.37 -5.00 -0.62
N VAL A 66 -13.42 -4.22 -0.37
CA VAL A 66 -14.82 -4.64 -0.47
C VAL A 66 -15.60 -3.59 -1.23
N PHE A 67 -16.29 -4.03 -2.26
CA PHE A 67 -17.30 -3.22 -2.94
C PHE A 67 -18.67 -3.64 -2.43
N PHE A 68 -19.38 -2.71 -1.77
CA PHE A 68 -20.64 -3.06 -1.13
C PHE A 68 -21.78 -3.30 -2.11
N ALA A 69 -21.62 -2.86 -3.36
CA ALA A 69 -22.67 -2.88 -4.38
C ALA A 69 -22.23 -3.31 -5.79
N LEU A 70 -20.97 -3.72 -6.00
CA LEU A 70 -20.46 -4.00 -7.36
C LEU A 70 -20.54 -5.48 -7.84
N GLY A 71 -21.26 -6.35 -7.14
CA GLY A 71 -21.46 -7.77 -7.55
C GLY A 71 -22.81 -8.34 -7.08
N GLU A 72 -23.24 -9.47 -7.66
CA GLU A 72 -24.48 -10.18 -7.24
C GLU A 72 -24.43 -10.61 -5.77
N ASN A 73 -23.23 -10.97 -5.29
CA ASN A 73 -22.88 -11.01 -3.88
C ASN A 73 -21.95 -9.84 -3.58
N ARG A 74 -22.07 -9.21 -2.39
CA ARG A 74 -21.15 -8.15 -1.90
C ARG A 74 -19.72 -8.55 -2.27
N ALA A 75 -19.13 -7.89 -3.27
CA ALA A 75 -17.92 -8.37 -3.90
C ALA A 75 -16.73 -7.99 -3.00
N ALA A 76 -16.41 -8.88 -2.06
CA ALA A 76 -15.09 -8.93 -1.46
C ALA A 76 -14.18 -9.61 -2.47
N VAL A 77 -13.37 -8.84 -3.19
CA VAL A 77 -12.28 -9.39 -4.00
C VAL A 77 -11.01 -9.04 -3.27
N THR A 78 -10.26 -10.04 -2.85
CA THR A 78 -9.03 -9.84 -2.07
C THR A 78 -7.82 -10.41 -2.79
N ARG A 79 -6.68 -9.74 -2.63
CA ARG A 79 -5.37 -10.28 -2.99
C ARG A 79 -4.73 -11.07 -1.84
N GLY A 80 -5.37 -11.09 -0.67
CA GLY A 80 -5.00 -11.83 0.54
C GLY A 80 -6.24 -12.16 1.38
N ASP A 81 -6.14 -12.06 2.71
CA ASP A 81 -7.28 -12.30 3.61
C ASP A 81 -8.46 -11.36 3.31
N PRO A 82 -9.71 -11.85 3.40
CA PRO A 82 -10.89 -11.02 3.24
C PRO A 82 -10.94 -9.90 4.29
N LEU A 83 -11.20 -8.67 3.84
CA LEU A 83 -11.56 -7.59 4.75
C LEU A 83 -12.95 -7.90 5.33
N LEU A 84 -12.97 -8.41 6.55
CA LEU A 84 -14.21 -8.81 7.20
C LEU A 84 -15.01 -7.56 7.56
N THR A 85 -16.15 -7.40 6.90
CA THR A 85 -17.04 -6.27 7.08
C THR A 85 -18.47 -6.70 7.37
N ARG A 86 -19.16 -5.96 8.22
CA ARG A 86 -20.61 -6.07 8.42
C ARG A 86 -21.22 -4.68 8.33
N VAL A 87 -22.14 -4.50 7.39
CA VAL A 87 -22.92 -3.27 7.27
C VAL A 87 -24.31 -3.50 7.86
N TYR A 88 -24.77 -2.58 8.69
CA TYR A 88 -26.10 -2.62 9.30
C TYR A 88 -26.63 -1.20 9.55
N THR A 89 -27.91 -1.08 9.86
CA THR A 89 -28.52 0.23 10.16
C THR A 89 -28.81 0.35 11.66
N GLY A 90 -29.00 1.58 12.14
CA GLY A 90 -29.50 1.83 13.50
C GLY A 90 -30.93 1.34 13.76
N ARG A 91 -31.56 0.69 12.77
CA ARG A 91 -32.86 0.03 12.87
C ARG A 91 -32.65 -1.48 12.77
N PRO A 92 -32.78 -2.23 13.89
CA PRO A 92 -32.52 -3.67 13.89
C PRO A 92 -33.51 -4.46 13.02
N ASP A 93 -34.66 -3.89 12.71
CA ASP A 93 -35.71 -4.44 11.85
C ASP A 93 -35.48 -4.19 10.35
N ARG A 94 -34.43 -3.44 9.97
CA ARG A 94 -34.15 -3.10 8.57
C ARG A 94 -32.71 -3.35 8.17
N GLU A 95 -32.57 -4.12 7.10
CA GLU A 95 -31.29 -4.33 6.43
C GLU A 95 -30.90 -3.11 5.56
N PRO A 96 -29.59 -2.81 5.45
CA PRO A 96 -29.10 -1.84 4.49
C PRO A 96 -29.44 -2.26 3.06
N GLN A 97 -29.77 -1.29 2.20
CA GLN A 97 -30.09 -1.55 0.80
C GLN A 97 -28.87 -1.34 -0.10
N VAL A 98 -28.79 -2.15 -1.14
CA VAL A 98 -27.81 -2.00 -2.21
C VAL A 98 -28.48 -1.29 -3.37
N TRP A 99 -27.88 -0.18 -3.81
CA TRP A 99 -28.28 0.52 -5.01
C TRP A 99 -27.17 0.45 -6.05
N ARG A 100 -27.56 0.31 -7.33
CA ARG A 100 -26.65 0.26 -8.49
C ARG A 100 -27.27 1.02 -9.64
N SER A 101 -26.48 1.83 -10.31
CA SER A 101 -26.93 2.44 -11.56
C SER A 101 -26.90 1.41 -12.70
N ARG A 102 -27.84 1.56 -13.65
CA ARG A 102 -27.89 0.77 -14.89
C ARG A 102 -27.34 1.51 -16.11
N GLY A 103 -26.94 2.77 -15.94
CA GLY A 103 -26.38 3.58 -17.02
C GLY A 103 -25.01 3.09 -17.50
N ASP A 104 -24.57 3.62 -18.64
CA ASP A 104 -23.18 3.47 -19.08
C ASP A 104 -22.32 4.57 -18.48
N TRP A 105 -21.29 4.18 -17.73
CA TRP A 105 -20.48 5.07 -16.91
C TRP A 105 -18.98 5.00 -17.22
N GLU A 106 -18.58 4.35 -18.31
CA GLU A 106 -17.17 4.07 -18.60
C GLU A 106 -16.29 5.33 -18.65
N LEU A 107 -16.84 6.45 -19.11
CA LEU A 107 -16.14 7.73 -19.24
C LEU A 107 -16.11 8.54 -17.93
N ASP A 108 -16.89 8.16 -16.93
CA ASP A 108 -16.96 8.91 -15.67
C ASP A 108 -15.83 8.47 -14.73
N GLY A 109 -14.77 9.28 -14.68
CA GLY A 109 -13.60 9.05 -13.83
C GLY A 109 -13.90 8.96 -12.32
N ARG A 110 -15.08 9.38 -11.87
CA ARG A 110 -15.55 9.33 -10.47
C ARG A 110 -16.15 7.98 -10.11
N VAL A 111 -16.54 7.18 -11.09
CA VAL A 111 -17.17 5.89 -10.85
C VAL A 111 -16.10 4.83 -10.63
N LEU A 112 -16.23 4.03 -9.58
CA LEU A 112 -15.29 2.94 -9.31
C LEU A 112 -15.26 1.94 -10.47
N ARG A 113 -14.04 1.55 -10.86
CA ARG A 113 -13.84 0.45 -11.82
C ARG A 113 -14.01 -0.88 -11.11
N ASN A 114 -14.95 -1.70 -11.56
CA ASN A 114 -15.18 -3.04 -11.03
C ASN A 114 -14.00 -3.95 -11.43
N PRO A 115 -13.30 -4.58 -10.47
CA PRO A 115 -12.17 -5.46 -10.79
C PRO A 115 -12.59 -6.76 -11.50
N LEU A 116 -13.84 -7.19 -11.37
CA LEU A 116 -14.34 -8.43 -11.98
C LEU A 116 -14.69 -8.25 -13.45
N THR A 117 -15.34 -7.14 -13.80
CA THR A 117 -15.82 -6.88 -15.16
C THR A 117 -14.92 -5.92 -15.92
N GLY A 118 -13.98 -5.26 -15.23
CA GLY A 118 -13.21 -4.15 -15.76
C GLY A 118 -14.02 -2.88 -16.02
N ARG A 119 -15.35 -2.91 -15.86
CA ARG A 119 -16.27 -1.81 -16.20
C ARG A 119 -16.49 -0.84 -15.05
N ARG A 120 -16.78 0.41 -15.36
CA ARG A 120 -17.21 1.38 -14.33
C ARG A 120 -18.68 1.18 -14.01
N MET A 121 -18.99 1.08 -12.71
CA MET A 121 -20.37 0.93 -12.25
C MET A 121 -20.57 1.68 -10.92
N PRO A 122 -21.50 2.66 -10.86
CA PRO A 122 -21.88 3.28 -9.60
C PRO A 122 -22.65 2.27 -8.77
N GLY A 123 -22.23 2.11 -7.53
CA GLY A 123 -22.95 1.29 -6.57
C GLY A 123 -22.65 1.73 -5.15
N VAL A 124 -23.69 1.73 -4.31
CA VAL A 124 -23.60 2.05 -2.90
C VAL A 124 -24.41 1.07 -2.05
N ILE A 125 -23.98 0.89 -0.80
CA ILE A 125 -24.87 0.43 0.26
C ILE A 125 -25.34 1.63 1.06
N ASN A 126 -26.62 1.69 1.39
CA ASN A 126 -27.20 2.78 2.14
C ASN A 126 -28.19 2.28 3.19
N ASP A 127 -28.61 3.19 4.06
CA ASP A 127 -29.52 2.94 5.18
C ASP A 127 -31.01 3.08 4.81
N TRP A 128 -31.34 3.18 3.51
CA TRP A 128 -32.66 3.25 2.88
C TRP A 128 -33.81 3.80 3.73
N VAL A 129 -34.01 5.12 3.61
CA VAL A 129 -35.23 5.78 4.06
C VAL A 129 -35.64 6.81 3.02
N SER A 130 -36.64 6.46 2.20
CA SER A 130 -37.15 7.29 1.09
C SER A 130 -37.86 8.57 1.55
N ASP A 131 -38.20 8.66 2.83
CA ASP A 131 -39.02 9.71 3.46
C ASP A 131 -38.27 10.51 4.55
N ALA A 132 -36.96 10.28 4.72
CA ALA A 132 -36.20 10.98 5.74
C ALA A 132 -35.96 12.44 5.37
N LYS A 133 -36.39 13.36 6.25
CA LYS A 133 -35.95 14.76 6.23
C LYS A 133 -34.42 14.82 6.27
N LEU A 134 -33.83 15.84 5.63
CA LEU A 134 -32.39 16.08 5.68
C LEU A 134 -31.84 16.01 7.12
N GLY A 135 -30.80 15.21 7.31
CA GLY A 135 -30.15 15.03 8.61
C GLY A 135 -30.90 14.15 9.61
N ARG A 136 -32.03 13.56 9.22
CA ARG A 136 -32.83 12.64 10.05
C ARG A 136 -32.77 11.23 9.48
N GLY A 137 -33.14 10.25 10.30
CA GLY A 137 -33.23 8.83 9.92
C GLY A 137 -32.23 7.95 10.67
N PRO A 138 -32.21 6.63 10.37
CA PRO A 138 -31.22 5.71 10.92
C PRO A 138 -29.82 6.12 10.47
N ASN A 139 -28.83 5.69 11.24
CA ASN A 139 -27.44 5.77 10.83
C ASN A 139 -27.02 4.50 10.11
N LEU A 140 -25.98 4.60 9.28
CA LEU A 140 -25.32 3.44 8.69
C LEU A 140 -24.11 3.08 9.55
N PHE A 141 -23.97 1.80 9.87
CA PHE A 141 -22.84 1.28 10.63
C PHE A 141 -22.08 0.28 9.77
N LEU A 142 -20.76 0.31 9.89
CA LEU A 142 -19.84 -0.60 9.24
C LEU A 142 -18.85 -1.12 10.28
N ASP A 143 -19.01 -2.37 10.68
CA ASP A 143 -17.99 -3.07 11.46
C ASP A 143 -16.88 -3.55 10.53
N VAL A 144 -15.63 -3.32 10.92
CA VAL A 144 -14.44 -3.75 10.17
C VAL A 144 -13.46 -4.43 11.12
N SER A 145 -12.97 -5.61 10.72
CA SER A 145 -11.86 -6.26 11.43
C SER A 145 -10.53 -5.88 10.77
N ILE A 146 -9.62 -5.32 11.57
CA ILE A 146 -8.28 -4.94 11.16
C ILE A 146 -7.31 -6.02 11.65
N PRO A 147 -6.53 -6.66 10.75
CA PRO A 147 -5.55 -7.67 11.12
C PRO A 147 -4.38 -7.06 11.89
N ASP A 148 -3.48 -7.91 12.38
CA ASP A 148 -2.25 -7.46 13.02
C ASP A 148 -1.39 -6.61 12.08
N GLY A 149 -0.81 -5.55 12.62
CA GLY A 149 0.02 -4.58 11.90
C GLY A 149 -0.59 -3.19 11.74
N LEU A 150 0.01 -2.39 10.86
CA LEU A 150 -0.36 -1.01 10.63
C LEU A 150 -0.95 -0.84 9.24
N PHE A 151 -2.11 -0.18 9.16
CA PHE A 151 -2.88 -0.06 7.93
C PHE A 151 -3.41 1.35 7.69
N VAL A 152 -3.70 1.64 6.42
CA VAL A 152 -4.61 2.70 6.01
C VAL A 152 -5.94 2.05 5.64
N LEU A 153 -7.00 2.37 6.37
CA LEU A 153 -8.37 2.07 6.02
C LEU A 153 -8.96 3.25 5.26
N SER A 154 -9.37 3.03 4.01
CA SER A 154 -9.95 4.05 3.14
C SER A 154 -11.39 3.70 2.79
N LEU A 155 -12.33 4.61 3.04
CA LEU A 155 -13.74 4.49 2.66
C LEU A 155 -14.01 5.37 1.44
N TYR A 156 -14.61 4.80 0.39
CA TYR A 156 -14.97 5.56 -0.79
C TYR A 156 -16.44 6.00 -0.76
N PHE A 157 -16.65 7.29 -1.00
CA PHE A 157 -17.96 7.92 -1.09
C PHE A 157 -18.15 8.50 -2.48
N PHE A 158 -19.20 8.05 -3.15
CA PHE A 158 -19.67 8.61 -4.42
C PHE A 158 -21.15 8.23 -4.59
N GLU A 159 -21.97 9.19 -5.02
CA GLU A 159 -23.38 9.00 -5.35
C GLU A 159 -23.72 9.86 -6.55
N VAL A 160 -24.48 9.30 -7.48
CA VAL A 160 -24.74 9.89 -8.79
C VAL A 160 -26.16 10.41 -8.94
N ASP A 161 -27.13 9.82 -8.23
CA ASP A 161 -28.55 10.17 -8.41
C ASP A 161 -28.96 11.41 -7.60
N TRP A 162 -28.33 11.65 -6.45
CA TRP A 162 -28.75 12.67 -5.49
C TRP A 162 -27.55 13.42 -4.93
N ILE A 163 -27.07 14.37 -5.72
CA ILE A 163 -25.78 15.04 -5.54
C ILE A 163 -25.85 16.21 -4.55
N GLN A 164 -27.06 16.73 -4.31
CA GLN A 164 -27.33 17.83 -3.39
C GLN A 164 -27.42 17.28 -1.97
N TYR A 165 -26.89 18.01 -0.99
CA TYR A 165 -26.98 17.68 0.44
C TYR A 165 -26.29 16.35 0.79
N ARG A 166 -24.97 16.41 0.85
CA ARG A 166 -24.10 15.26 1.10
C ARG A 166 -23.05 15.60 2.16
N ALA A 167 -23.52 15.72 3.40
CA ALA A 167 -22.67 15.89 4.57
C ALA A 167 -22.97 14.82 5.62
N TYR A 168 -21.94 14.12 6.07
CA TYR A 168 -21.97 13.13 7.15
C TYR A 168 -20.96 13.46 8.24
N THR A 169 -21.18 12.90 9.41
CA THR A 169 -20.13 12.69 10.40
C THR A 169 -19.78 11.22 10.43
N LEU A 170 -18.51 10.90 10.22
CA LEU A 170 -17.94 9.59 10.47
C LEU A 170 -17.35 9.58 11.89
N THR A 171 -17.88 8.70 12.74
CA THR A 171 -17.31 8.41 14.06
C THR A 171 -16.73 7.00 14.04
N VAL A 172 -15.51 6.84 14.55
CA VAL A 172 -14.80 5.56 14.65
C VAL A 172 -14.77 5.14 16.10
N GLN A 173 -15.28 3.96 16.40
CA GLN A 173 -15.37 3.43 17.76
C GLN A 173 -14.57 2.14 17.91
N ALA A 174 -13.93 1.99 19.07
CA ALA A 174 -13.35 0.74 19.54
C ALA A 174 -14.47 -0.25 19.97
N PRO A 175 -14.14 -1.54 20.21
CA PRO A 175 -15.14 -2.55 20.60
C PRO A 175 -15.86 -2.24 21.92
N ASP A 176 -15.25 -1.47 22.81
CA ASP A 176 -15.82 -1.00 24.07
C ASP A 176 -16.72 0.24 23.91
N GLY A 177 -16.92 0.71 22.67
CA GLY A 177 -17.70 1.90 22.35
C GLY A 177 -16.92 3.22 22.48
N LYS A 178 -15.66 3.19 22.91
CA LYS A 178 -14.83 4.40 23.01
C LYS A 178 -14.64 5.03 21.62
N VAL A 179 -14.93 6.32 21.50
CA VAL A 179 -14.67 7.08 20.28
C VAL A 179 -13.15 7.27 20.13
N LEU A 180 -12.60 6.76 19.02
CA LEU A 180 -11.19 6.90 18.65
C LEU A 180 -10.96 8.09 17.72
N ALA A 181 -11.92 8.36 16.82
CA ALA A 181 -11.84 9.48 15.89
C ALA A 181 -13.23 9.94 15.46
N THR A 182 -13.35 11.23 15.13
CA THR A 182 -14.55 11.82 14.52
C THR A 182 -14.14 12.78 13.42
N THR A 183 -14.80 12.72 12.27
CA THR A 183 -14.43 13.55 11.11
C THR A 183 -15.61 13.77 10.16
N PRO A 184 -15.74 14.95 9.53
CA PRO A 184 -16.77 15.19 8.53
C PRO A 184 -16.48 14.44 7.23
N VAL A 185 -17.54 14.09 6.50
CA VAL A 185 -17.47 13.57 5.12
C VAL A 185 -18.44 14.39 4.28
N GLU A 186 -17.89 15.29 3.47
CA GLU A 186 -18.62 16.32 2.73
C GLU A 186 -18.12 16.37 1.29
N ASP A 187 -18.88 17.00 0.39
CA ASP A 187 -18.46 17.32 -0.99
C ASP A 187 -17.87 16.16 -1.81
N PHE A 188 -18.41 14.95 -1.61
CA PHE A 188 -17.91 13.72 -2.25
C PHE A 188 -18.57 13.42 -3.61
N TYR A 189 -19.12 14.43 -4.29
CA TYR A 189 -19.67 14.28 -5.65
C TYR A 189 -18.60 13.92 -6.69
N GLU A 190 -17.37 14.41 -6.51
CA GLU A 190 -16.23 14.07 -7.37
C GLU A 190 -15.64 12.68 -7.06
N GLY A 191 -16.18 11.99 -6.05
CA GLY A 191 -15.61 10.76 -5.53
C GLY A 191 -14.49 11.04 -4.54
N LYS A 192 -14.69 10.65 -3.28
CA LYS A 192 -13.79 10.98 -2.17
C LYS A 192 -13.40 9.75 -1.37
N TYR A 193 -12.13 9.63 -1.02
CA TYR A 193 -11.66 8.68 -0.03
C TYR A 193 -11.53 9.34 1.33
N LYS A 194 -12.26 8.82 2.32
CA LYS A 194 -12.01 9.13 3.73
C LYS A 194 -11.01 8.15 4.31
N ARG A 195 -9.93 8.65 4.89
CA ARG A 195 -8.75 7.82 5.19
C ARG A 195 -8.40 7.84 6.66
N LEU A 196 -8.09 6.65 7.18
CA LEU A 196 -7.79 6.41 8.58
C LEU A 196 -6.51 5.59 8.67
N ALA A 197 -5.49 6.09 9.36
CA ALA A 197 -4.39 5.24 9.81
C ALA A 197 -4.87 4.45 11.02
N VAL A 198 -4.63 3.13 11.03
CA VAL A 198 -5.13 2.22 12.06
C VAL A 198 -4.08 1.20 12.46
N SER A 199 -3.86 1.03 13.77
CA SER A 199 -3.11 -0.11 14.31
C SER A 199 -4.08 -1.25 14.66
N GLY A 200 -3.78 -2.44 14.16
CA GLY A 200 -4.43 -3.69 14.54
C GLY A 200 -3.49 -4.60 15.36
N PRO A 201 -3.99 -5.76 15.81
CA PRO A 201 -5.31 -6.31 15.50
C PRO A 201 -6.42 -5.61 16.31
N THR A 202 -7.52 -5.23 15.66
CA THR A 202 -8.68 -4.60 16.33
C THR A 202 -9.96 -4.77 15.54
N LYS A 203 -11.11 -4.58 16.19
CA LYS A 203 -12.41 -4.41 15.53
C LYS A 203 -12.84 -2.96 15.70
N LEU A 204 -13.24 -2.34 14.60
CA LEU A 204 -13.74 -0.97 14.60
C LEU A 204 -15.21 -0.96 14.19
N THR A 205 -16.00 -0.12 14.84
CA THR A 205 -17.34 0.25 14.35
C THR A 205 -17.26 1.65 13.76
N LEU A 206 -17.53 1.76 12.46
CA LEU A 206 -17.60 3.00 11.72
C LEU A 206 -19.06 3.45 11.66
N HIS A 207 -19.36 4.55 12.33
CA HIS A 207 -20.69 5.11 12.46
C HIS A 207 -20.84 6.31 11.53
N LEU A 208 -21.58 6.14 10.44
CA LEU A 208 -21.93 7.19 9.50
C LEU A 208 -23.26 7.81 9.89
N ARG A 209 -23.18 9.01 10.47
CA ARG A 209 -24.34 9.81 10.85
C ARG A 209 -24.62 10.88 9.81
N ARG A 210 -25.88 10.97 9.38
CA ARG A 210 -26.36 12.01 8.47
C ARG A 210 -26.24 13.38 9.14
N GLN A 211 -25.74 14.39 8.43
CA GLN A 211 -25.82 15.79 8.85
C GLN A 211 -26.76 16.55 7.94
N MET A 212 -26.37 16.74 6.69
CA MET A 212 -27.18 17.38 5.66
C MET A 212 -27.34 16.39 4.52
N SER A 213 -28.12 15.32 4.73
CA SER A 213 -28.41 14.31 3.70
C SER A 213 -29.66 13.49 4.00
N THR A 214 -30.27 12.93 2.96
CA THR A 214 -31.48 12.09 3.04
C THR A 214 -31.18 10.62 3.37
N ASN A 215 -29.97 10.14 3.08
CA ASN A 215 -29.48 8.80 3.44
C ASN A 215 -27.98 8.83 3.73
N ALA A 216 -27.50 7.91 4.58
CA ALA A 216 -26.07 7.64 4.73
C ALA A 216 -25.68 6.46 3.83
N LEU A 217 -24.54 6.58 3.14
CA LEU A 217 -24.09 5.60 2.17
C LEU A 217 -22.57 5.46 2.16
N VAL A 218 -22.10 4.34 1.62
CA VAL A 218 -20.69 4.08 1.32
C VAL A 218 -20.61 3.15 0.11
N SER A 219 -19.65 3.37 -0.78
CA SER A 219 -19.52 2.58 -2.01
C SER A 219 -18.56 1.39 -1.80
N ALA A 220 -17.43 1.64 -1.15
CA ALA A 220 -16.37 0.65 -0.96
C ALA A 220 -15.51 0.94 0.27
N ALA A 221 -14.79 -0.08 0.72
CA ALA A 221 -13.74 0.02 1.72
C ALA A 221 -12.46 -0.66 1.21
N PHE A 222 -11.30 -0.05 1.49
CA PHE A 222 -9.99 -0.51 1.07
C PHE A 222 -9.06 -0.56 2.28
N LEU A 223 -8.22 -1.59 2.33
CA LEU A 223 -7.20 -1.75 3.36
C LEU A 223 -5.83 -1.87 2.69
N ASP A 224 -4.92 -0.99 3.09
CA ASP A 224 -3.57 -0.89 2.55
C ASP A 224 -2.55 -1.00 3.70
N PRO A 225 -1.50 -1.81 3.56
CA PRO A 225 -0.46 -1.88 4.58
C PRO A 225 0.34 -0.58 4.59
N VAL A 226 0.63 -0.06 5.78
CA VAL A 226 1.65 0.98 5.94
C VAL A 226 3.00 0.29 5.93
N ALA A 227 3.76 0.49 4.86
CA ALA A 227 5.15 0.04 4.83
C ALA A 227 6.05 1.14 5.41
N PRO A 228 7.13 0.75 6.13
CA PRO A 228 8.22 1.65 6.44
C PRO A 228 8.72 2.35 5.17
N SER A 229 9.25 3.56 5.31
CA SER A 229 10.06 4.10 4.22
C SER A 229 11.23 3.15 3.96
N LEU A 230 11.60 3.01 2.69
CA LEU A 230 12.70 2.14 2.35
C LEU A 230 14.00 2.76 2.91
N PRO A 231 14.74 2.06 3.79
CA PRO A 231 15.96 2.60 4.40
C PRO A 231 17.07 2.89 3.38
N PHE A 232 16.94 2.33 2.17
CA PHE A 232 18.04 2.06 1.27
C PHE A 232 18.54 3.28 0.48
N VAL A 233 17.66 4.19 0.00
CA VAL A 233 18.12 5.31 -0.85
C VAL A 233 19.05 6.23 -0.06
N VAL A 234 18.66 6.61 1.16
CA VAL A 234 19.47 7.50 2.01
C VAL A 234 20.70 6.77 2.57
N ALA A 235 20.61 5.49 2.94
CA ALA A 235 21.75 4.72 3.43
C ALA A 235 22.82 4.47 2.33
N PHE A 236 22.40 4.23 1.09
CA PHE A 236 23.29 4.05 -0.04
C PHE A 236 24.06 5.35 -0.36
N TYR A 237 23.38 6.50 -0.38
CA TYR A 237 24.06 7.80 -0.54
C TYR A 237 24.94 8.15 0.66
N LYS A 238 24.48 7.85 1.89
CA LYS A 238 25.29 8.06 3.10
C LYS A 238 26.59 7.26 3.07
N ASN A 239 26.62 6.06 2.50
CA ASN A 239 27.84 5.25 2.48
C ASN A 239 28.77 5.60 1.32
N GLU A 240 28.31 5.74 0.07
CA GLU A 240 29.24 6.04 -1.05
C GLU A 240 29.87 7.45 -0.96
N TRP A 241 29.12 8.47 -0.51
CA TRP A 241 29.63 9.84 -0.48
C TRP A 241 30.49 10.15 0.76
N ARG A 242 30.22 9.49 1.90
CA ARG A 242 31.08 9.62 3.10
C ARG A 242 32.50 9.10 2.84
N PHE A 243 32.67 8.09 2.00
CA PHE A 243 33.99 7.56 1.67
C PHE A 243 34.72 8.35 0.58
N ALA A 244 34.01 9.06 -0.30
CA ALA A 244 34.64 9.77 -1.41
C ALA A 244 35.31 11.11 -1.01
N ALA A 245 34.87 11.76 0.08
CA ALA A 245 35.22 13.18 0.27
C ALA A 245 35.93 13.56 1.59
N GLY A 246 35.97 12.71 2.63
CA GLY A 246 36.45 13.16 3.95
C GLY A 246 35.71 14.40 4.50
N ALA A 247 34.59 14.77 3.88
CA ALA A 247 33.87 16.00 4.11
C ALA A 247 32.83 15.78 5.21
N THR A 248 32.83 16.66 6.21
CA THR A 248 31.75 16.76 7.18
C THR A 248 30.48 17.20 6.46
N TRP A 249 29.52 16.29 6.35
CA TRP A 249 28.23 16.50 5.71
C TRP A 249 27.39 17.47 6.55
N SER A 250 27.50 18.78 6.29
CA SER A 250 26.71 19.82 6.96
C SER A 250 25.81 20.53 5.96
N CYS A 251 24.51 20.24 5.98
CA CYS A 251 23.51 21.09 5.33
C CYS A 251 23.25 22.29 6.25
N PRO A 252 23.54 23.54 5.86
CA PRO A 252 23.35 24.69 6.74
C PRO A 252 21.89 25.14 6.84
N GLN A 253 20.98 24.61 6.00
CA GLN A 253 19.58 25.08 5.98
C GLN A 253 18.76 24.51 7.14
N PRO A 254 18.24 25.36 8.05
CA PRO A 254 17.50 24.90 9.22
C PRO A 254 16.21 24.14 8.87
N SER A 255 15.52 24.53 7.79
CA SER A 255 14.29 23.87 7.32
C SER A 255 14.51 22.41 6.94
N PHE A 256 15.62 22.11 6.26
CA PHE A 256 16.00 20.75 5.90
C PHE A 256 16.37 19.92 7.13
N LEU A 257 17.20 20.45 8.03
CA LEU A 257 17.61 19.76 9.24
C LEU A 257 16.40 19.45 10.15
N ALA A 258 15.48 20.41 10.28
CA ALA A 258 14.23 20.22 11.02
C ALA A 258 13.35 19.15 10.36
N ALA A 259 13.13 19.23 9.05
CA ALA A 259 12.35 18.24 8.30
C ALA A 259 12.94 16.84 8.43
N ARG A 260 14.26 16.72 8.28
CA ARG A 260 14.97 15.44 8.36
C ARG A 260 14.92 14.83 9.75
N ARG A 261 15.20 15.60 10.80
CA ARG A 261 15.10 15.11 12.19
C ARG A 261 13.69 14.59 12.44
N ARG A 262 12.68 15.37 12.03
CA ARG A 262 11.28 14.99 12.22
C ARG A 262 10.90 13.74 11.42
N TYR A 263 11.38 13.62 10.18
CA TYR A 263 11.21 12.44 9.35
C TYR A 263 11.84 11.20 10.01
N GLU A 264 13.10 11.28 10.45
CA GLU A 264 13.81 10.19 11.11
C GLU A 264 13.12 9.76 12.42
N GLU A 265 12.57 10.71 13.21
CA GLU A 265 11.74 10.42 14.38
C GLU A 265 10.47 9.63 14.02
N LEU A 266 9.75 10.05 12.97
CA LEU A 266 8.52 9.38 12.53
C LEU A 266 8.80 7.98 11.99
N GLU A 267 9.87 7.80 11.22
CA GLU A 267 10.29 6.48 10.73
C GLU A 267 10.73 5.56 11.89
N ALA A 268 11.38 6.12 12.92
CA ALA A 268 11.74 5.35 14.11
C ALA A 268 10.49 4.91 14.90
N LEU A 269 9.46 5.76 15.01
CA LEU A 269 8.18 5.39 15.61
C LEU A 269 7.46 4.33 14.77
N LEU A 270 7.44 4.49 13.44
CA LEU A 270 6.86 3.51 12.53
C LEU A 270 7.50 2.12 12.67
N ALA A 271 8.81 2.07 12.90
CA ALA A 271 9.53 0.82 13.08
C ALA A 271 9.36 0.20 14.48
N LYS A 272 9.19 1.02 15.54
CA LYS A 272 9.30 0.56 16.94
C LYS A 272 7.99 0.57 17.71
N THR A 273 7.14 1.57 17.48
CA THR A 273 5.89 1.81 18.23
C THR A 273 4.79 2.30 17.28
N PRO A 274 4.23 1.42 16.44
CA PRO A 274 3.31 1.83 15.38
C PRO A 274 1.98 2.40 15.87
N ASP A 275 1.54 2.05 17.06
CA ASP A 275 0.39 2.68 17.74
C ASP A 275 0.65 4.16 18.04
N VAL A 276 1.84 4.49 18.56
CA VAL A 276 2.28 5.87 18.75
C VAL A 276 2.45 6.57 17.41
N PHE A 277 2.96 5.87 16.39
CA PHE A 277 3.07 6.40 15.03
C PHE A 277 1.71 6.84 14.48
N VAL A 278 0.65 6.04 14.64
CA VAL A 278 -0.70 6.40 14.16
C VAL A 278 -1.09 7.78 14.69
N THR A 279 -0.89 8.04 15.99
CA THR A 279 -1.24 9.33 16.60
C THR A 279 -0.44 10.53 16.06
N ARG A 280 0.66 10.27 15.34
CA ARG A 280 1.61 11.25 14.84
C ARG A 280 1.74 11.29 13.33
N VAL A 281 1.06 10.40 12.58
CA VAL A 281 1.18 10.29 11.13
C VAL A 281 0.93 11.63 10.40
N ASN A 282 0.04 12.48 10.91
CA ASN A 282 -0.23 13.79 10.31
C ASN A 282 0.96 14.76 10.36
N GLN A 283 1.97 14.48 11.19
CA GLN A 283 3.20 15.28 11.27
C GLN A 283 4.08 15.12 10.02
N TYR A 284 3.83 14.13 9.15
CA TYR A 284 4.43 14.12 7.81
C TYR A 284 4.03 15.35 6.96
N SER A 285 2.92 16.02 7.27
CA SER A 285 2.55 17.28 6.59
C SER A 285 3.53 18.41 6.89
N GLU A 286 4.02 18.47 8.14
CA GLU A 286 5.07 19.41 8.55
C GLU A 286 6.39 19.09 7.85
N VAL A 287 6.76 17.81 7.78
CA VAL A 287 7.94 17.36 7.02
C VAL A 287 7.82 17.78 5.56
N ALA A 288 6.72 17.44 4.89
CA ALA A 288 6.49 17.77 3.49
C ALA A 288 6.53 19.30 3.26
N GLY A 289 5.87 20.10 4.10
CA GLY A 289 5.87 21.56 3.99
C GLY A 289 7.25 22.19 4.22
N ASN A 290 8.05 21.67 5.14
CA ASN A 290 9.41 22.13 5.36
C ASN A 290 10.35 21.74 4.19
N LEU A 291 10.13 20.58 3.59
CA LEU A 291 10.85 20.16 2.38
C LEU A 291 10.44 20.98 1.16
N ASP A 292 9.16 21.34 1.01
CA ASP A 292 8.71 22.26 -0.05
C ASP A 292 9.42 23.62 0.05
N LYS A 293 9.52 24.18 1.27
CA LYS A 293 10.27 25.43 1.53
C LYS A 293 11.76 25.29 1.23
N PHE A 294 12.35 24.16 1.60
CA PHE A 294 13.75 23.87 1.28
C PHE A 294 13.96 23.81 -0.24
N MET A 295 13.12 23.06 -0.97
CA MET A 295 13.23 22.89 -2.42
C MET A 295 13.02 24.19 -3.21
N ALA A 296 12.32 25.17 -2.65
CA ALA A 296 12.19 26.51 -3.23
C ALA A 296 13.48 27.35 -3.18
N SER A 297 14.52 26.92 -2.45
CA SER A 297 15.80 27.62 -2.35
C SER A 297 16.68 27.37 -3.60
N ALA A 298 17.16 28.46 -4.22
CA ALA A 298 17.91 28.42 -5.48
C ALA A 298 19.27 27.73 -5.39
N GLU A 299 19.94 27.81 -4.23
CA GLU A 299 21.33 27.36 -4.03
C GLU A 299 21.39 26.13 -3.11
N LEU A 300 21.12 24.95 -3.66
CA LEU A 300 21.23 23.71 -2.90
C LEU A 300 22.12 22.70 -3.62
N PRO A 301 23.07 22.06 -2.91
CA PRO A 301 23.77 20.89 -3.40
C PRO A 301 22.77 19.84 -3.88
N SER A 302 23.04 19.21 -5.03
CA SER A 302 22.18 18.19 -5.64
C SER A 302 21.90 17.01 -4.69
N GLU A 303 22.85 16.68 -3.82
CA GLU A 303 22.72 15.61 -2.82
C GLU A 303 21.58 15.86 -1.82
N HIS A 304 21.51 17.06 -1.24
CA HIS A 304 20.44 17.39 -0.29
C HIS A 304 19.08 17.49 -0.98
N ARG A 305 19.07 17.91 -2.25
CA ARG A 305 17.85 17.88 -3.07
C ARG A 305 17.37 16.45 -3.32
N LEU A 306 18.26 15.49 -3.62
CA LEU A 306 17.89 14.08 -3.75
C LEU A 306 17.33 13.51 -2.44
N GLU A 307 17.99 13.77 -1.30
CA GLU A 307 17.48 13.34 0.01
C GLU A 307 16.12 13.97 0.32
N ALA A 308 15.97 15.27 0.05
CA ALA A 308 14.71 16.00 0.25
C ALA A 308 13.57 15.45 -0.60
N LEU A 309 13.80 15.24 -1.90
CA LEU A 309 12.80 14.68 -2.82
C LEU A 309 12.38 13.27 -2.41
N TRP A 310 13.32 12.45 -1.94
CA TRP A 310 13.00 11.14 -1.39
C TRP A 310 12.13 11.24 -0.13
N MET A 311 12.55 12.03 0.87
CA MET A 311 11.77 12.23 2.09
C MET A 311 10.39 12.82 1.79
N GLN A 312 10.29 13.72 0.82
CA GLN A 312 9.03 14.32 0.38
C GLN A 312 8.12 13.26 -0.25
N ALA A 313 8.65 12.40 -1.13
CA ALA A 313 7.89 11.29 -1.71
C ALA A 313 7.37 10.33 -0.63
N GLN A 314 8.20 9.96 0.35
CA GLN A 314 7.78 9.07 1.44
C GLN A 314 6.76 9.75 2.36
N SER A 315 6.97 11.02 2.72
CA SER A 315 6.03 11.77 3.56
C SER A 315 4.66 11.90 2.89
N ARG A 316 4.64 12.25 1.60
CA ARG A 316 3.40 12.35 0.81
C ARG A 316 2.73 10.99 0.63
N ARG A 317 3.49 9.89 0.51
CA ARG A 317 2.95 8.52 0.55
C ARG A 317 2.20 8.24 1.86
N GLN A 318 2.79 8.58 3.01
CA GLN A 318 2.15 8.34 4.31
C GLN A 318 0.89 9.20 4.50
N LEU A 319 0.90 10.41 3.96
CA LEU A 319 -0.27 11.28 3.86
C LEU A 319 -1.25 10.85 2.75
N GLY A 320 -0.89 9.85 1.93
CA GLY A 320 -1.52 9.43 0.67
C GLY A 320 -1.85 10.54 -0.32
N ASP A 321 -1.04 11.59 -0.33
CA ASP A 321 -0.94 12.52 -1.45
C ASP A 321 -0.14 11.83 -2.58
N MET A 322 -0.85 11.01 -3.36
CA MET A 322 -0.24 10.21 -4.41
C MET A 322 0.25 11.05 -5.60
N ALA A 323 -0.44 12.16 -5.89
CA ALA A 323 -0.05 13.10 -6.93
C ALA A 323 1.26 13.81 -6.57
N GLY A 324 1.37 14.31 -5.34
CA GLY A 324 2.60 14.94 -4.87
C GLY A 324 3.74 13.94 -4.65
N LYS A 325 3.45 12.72 -4.16
CA LYS A 325 4.43 11.62 -4.11
C LYS A 325 5.04 11.37 -5.50
N ARG A 326 4.17 11.25 -6.51
CA ARG A 326 4.58 11.02 -7.89
C ARG A 326 5.47 12.13 -8.40
N ARG A 327 5.07 13.39 -8.21
CA ARG A 327 5.88 14.56 -8.60
C ARG A 327 7.27 14.50 -7.97
N ALA A 328 7.34 14.26 -6.66
CA ALA A 328 8.62 14.15 -5.95
C ALA A 328 9.50 13.00 -6.47
N LEU A 329 8.91 11.84 -6.83
CA LEU A 329 9.65 10.72 -7.43
C LEU A 329 10.15 11.02 -8.84
N THR A 330 9.34 11.69 -9.68
CA THR A 330 9.76 12.13 -11.02
C THR A 330 10.92 13.12 -10.91
N ASP A 331 10.80 14.14 -10.05
CA ASP A 331 11.86 15.12 -9.81
C ASP A 331 13.13 14.45 -9.27
N PHE A 332 12.98 13.46 -8.38
CA PHE A 332 14.09 12.66 -7.86
C PHE A 332 14.81 11.91 -8.99
N ALA A 333 14.06 11.21 -9.85
CA ALA A 333 14.60 10.46 -10.98
C ALA A 333 15.36 11.38 -11.96
N GLN A 334 14.77 12.52 -12.31
CA GLN A 334 15.39 13.50 -13.20
C GLN A 334 16.68 14.08 -12.61
N LEU A 335 16.67 14.44 -11.32
CA LEU A 335 17.86 14.97 -10.64
C LEU A 335 18.95 13.91 -10.53
N LEU A 336 18.57 12.65 -10.30
CA LEU A 336 19.49 11.53 -10.25
C LEU A 336 20.19 11.32 -11.60
N ALA A 337 19.42 11.36 -12.70
CA ALA A 337 19.96 11.27 -14.06
C ALA A 337 21.04 12.32 -14.32
N LYS A 338 20.73 13.57 -13.94
CA LYS A 338 21.62 14.73 -14.14
C LYS A 338 22.88 14.65 -13.28
N SER A 339 22.76 14.21 -12.04
CA SER A 339 23.87 14.20 -11.08
C SER A 339 24.84 13.03 -11.31
N ASN A 340 24.41 11.98 -12.01
CA ASN A 340 25.27 10.85 -12.34
C ASN A 340 24.90 10.27 -13.72
N PRO A 341 25.49 10.77 -14.83
CA PRO A 341 25.17 10.33 -16.19
C PRO A 341 25.40 8.83 -16.43
N SER A 342 26.35 8.21 -15.73
CA SER A 342 26.56 6.75 -15.79
C SER A 342 25.39 5.94 -15.24
N ARG A 343 24.50 6.59 -14.48
CA ARG A 343 23.26 6.05 -13.92
C ARG A 343 22.02 6.56 -14.66
N ALA A 344 22.17 7.16 -15.85
CA ALA A 344 21.05 7.60 -16.69
C ALA A 344 20.04 6.47 -16.94
N THR A 345 20.51 5.23 -17.12
CA THR A 345 19.66 4.05 -17.25
C THR A 345 18.82 3.76 -16.00
N THR A 346 19.37 3.98 -14.79
CA THR A 346 18.61 3.84 -13.54
C THR A 346 17.55 4.92 -13.42
N ALA A 347 17.87 6.15 -13.84
CA ALA A 347 16.94 7.26 -13.84
C ALA A 347 15.82 7.10 -14.89
N GLU A 348 16.14 6.56 -16.07
CA GLU A 348 15.13 6.19 -17.08
C GLU A 348 14.22 5.08 -16.58
N ILE A 349 14.75 4.07 -15.87
CA ILE A 349 13.94 3.01 -15.24
C ILE A 349 13.03 3.59 -14.15
N LEU A 350 13.56 4.50 -13.33
CA LEU A 350 12.80 5.20 -12.28
C LEU A 350 11.70 6.08 -12.86
N ASP A 351 12.00 6.84 -13.91
CA ASP A 351 11.03 7.72 -14.57
C ASP A 351 9.96 6.90 -15.31
N ALA A 352 10.36 5.87 -16.05
CA ALA A 352 9.43 4.94 -16.70
C ALA A 352 8.52 4.22 -15.69
N ALA A 353 9.04 3.86 -14.50
CA ALA A 353 8.23 3.24 -13.47
C ALA A 353 7.33 4.25 -12.73
N ALA A 354 7.79 5.49 -12.52
CA ALA A 354 6.95 6.58 -12.03
C ALA A 354 5.83 6.91 -13.03
N GLN A 355 6.11 6.82 -14.33
CA GLN A 355 5.17 6.95 -15.45
C GLN A 355 4.26 5.73 -15.65
N LYS A 356 4.68 4.51 -15.31
CA LYS A 356 3.75 3.36 -15.32
C LYS A 356 2.83 3.32 -14.11
N CYS A 357 3.31 3.80 -12.96
CA CYS A 357 2.45 4.19 -11.84
C CYS A 357 1.43 5.31 -12.20
N LEU A 358 1.54 5.95 -13.39
CA LEU A 358 0.54 6.85 -13.95
C LEU A 358 -0.52 6.16 -14.83
N GLY A 359 -0.26 4.98 -15.41
CA GLY A 359 -1.05 4.45 -16.53
C GLY A 359 -1.57 3.02 -16.42
N ALA A 360 -0.96 2.16 -15.60
CA ALA A 360 -1.36 0.75 -15.50
C ALA A 360 -1.57 0.33 -14.04
N GLY A 361 -2.77 -0.14 -13.73
CA GLY A 361 -3.11 -0.68 -12.43
C GLY A 361 -2.38 -1.99 -12.12
N GLN A 362 -1.11 -1.99 -11.72
CA GLN A 362 -0.49 -3.18 -11.11
C GLN A 362 0.53 -2.82 -10.01
N THR A 363 0.27 -3.29 -8.78
CA THR A 363 1.12 -3.10 -7.59
C THR A 363 2.43 -3.90 -7.61
N VAL A 364 2.58 -4.88 -8.50
CA VAL A 364 3.82 -5.68 -8.58
C VAL A 364 4.98 -4.77 -9.03
N GLU A 365 4.68 -3.70 -9.78
CA GLU A 365 5.65 -2.76 -10.30
C GLU A 365 6.37 -1.94 -9.22
N ALA A 366 5.77 -1.59 -8.08
CA ALA A 366 6.44 -0.77 -7.07
C ALA A 366 7.43 -1.56 -6.19
N GLN A 367 7.09 -2.81 -5.84
CA GLN A 367 7.99 -3.73 -5.13
C GLN A 367 9.06 -4.27 -6.08
N ALA A 368 8.74 -4.54 -7.34
CA ALA A 368 9.75 -4.94 -8.32
C ALA A 368 10.63 -3.79 -8.80
N LEU A 369 10.11 -2.55 -8.83
CA LEU A 369 10.93 -1.34 -9.00
C LEU A 369 11.88 -1.21 -7.81
N HIS A 370 11.43 -1.48 -6.60
CA HIS A 370 12.28 -1.53 -5.42
C HIS A 370 13.35 -2.62 -5.51
N ASP A 371 12.97 -3.85 -5.83
CA ASP A 371 13.91 -4.99 -5.97
C ASP A 371 14.88 -4.77 -7.15
N GLY A 372 14.41 -4.12 -8.22
CA GLY A 372 15.21 -3.69 -9.37
C GLY A 372 16.15 -2.53 -9.04
N LEU A 373 15.73 -1.54 -8.24
CA LEU A 373 16.59 -0.47 -7.74
C LEU A 373 17.72 -1.01 -6.87
N VAL A 374 17.39 -1.91 -5.94
CA VAL A 374 18.37 -2.55 -5.05
C VAL A 374 19.40 -3.36 -5.84
N ALA A 375 18.98 -4.07 -6.90
CA ALA A 375 19.89 -4.84 -7.76
C ALA A 375 20.72 -3.96 -8.73
N THR A 376 20.16 -2.89 -9.28
CA THR A 376 20.90 -1.96 -10.16
C THR A 376 21.98 -1.22 -9.39
N MET A 377 21.67 -0.81 -8.16
CA MET A 377 22.59 -0.09 -7.28
C MET A 377 23.68 -1.01 -6.70
N ALA A 378 23.48 -2.33 -6.73
CA ALA A 378 24.49 -3.34 -6.39
C ALA A 378 25.41 -3.72 -7.58
N GLY A 379 25.23 -3.10 -8.76
CA GLY A 379 26.10 -3.28 -9.92
C GLY A 379 25.73 -4.42 -10.88
N ASP A 380 24.58 -5.08 -10.73
CA ASP A 380 24.15 -6.14 -11.65
C ASP A 380 22.89 -5.74 -12.43
N ALA A 381 23.08 -4.89 -13.45
CA ALA A 381 22.02 -4.45 -14.37
C ALA A 381 21.32 -5.61 -15.11
N THR A 382 21.93 -6.80 -15.11
CA THR A 382 21.44 -7.99 -15.79
C THR A 382 20.35 -8.69 -14.97
N ASP A 383 20.55 -8.81 -13.65
CA ASP A 383 19.56 -9.38 -12.72
C ASP A 383 18.30 -8.48 -12.63
N VAL A 384 18.49 -7.17 -12.78
CA VAL A 384 17.42 -6.16 -12.87
C VAL A 384 16.53 -6.39 -14.09
N CYS A 385 17.14 -6.52 -15.28
CA CYS A 385 16.39 -6.77 -16.51
C CYS A 385 15.67 -8.13 -16.47
N LEU A 386 16.26 -9.13 -15.82
CA LEU A 386 15.68 -10.46 -15.61
C LEU A 386 14.41 -10.42 -14.74
N LYS A 387 14.51 -9.74 -13.59
CA LYS A 387 13.41 -9.58 -12.65
C LYS A 387 12.30 -8.77 -13.26
N LEU A 388 12.61 -7.65 -13.91
CA LEU A 388 11.64 -6.83 -14.63
C LEU A 388 10.97 -7.60 -15.79
N ALA A 389 11.72 -8.31 -16.64
CA ALA A 389 11.15 -9.09 -17.75
C ALA A 389 10.23 -10.23 -17.30
N THR A 390 10.56 -10.91 -16.19
CA THR A 390 9.71 -11.96 -15.60
C THR A 390 8.43 -11.37 -15.00
N LEU A 391 8.49 -10.14 -14.50
CA LEU A 391 7.38 -9.45 -13.86
C LEU A 391 6.40 -8.80 -14.86
N TYR A 392 6.94 -8.27 -15.96
CA TYR A 392 6.18 -7.54 -16.98
C TYR A 392 5.41 -8.43 -17.95
N ALA A 393 5.66 -9.74 -17.95
CA ALA A 393 4.98 -10.67 -18.85
C ALA A 393 3.52 -10.96 -18.46
N GLY A 394 3.03 -10.50 -17.31
CA GLY A 394 1.62 -10.62 -16.90
C GLY A 394 1.16 -12.06 -16.64
N LYS A 395 0.13 -12.24 -15.81
CA LYS A 395 -0.45 -13.57 -15.51
C LYS A 395 -1.36 -14.12 -16.62
N ASP A 396 -1.64 -13.34 -17.65
CA ASP A 396 -2.58 -13.74 -18.71
C ASP A 396 -1.90 -14.58 -19.82
N ASP A 397 -0.56 -14.70 -19.81
CA ASP A 397 0.17 -15.66 -20.64
C ASP A 397 1.44 -16.19 -19.93
N LEU A 398 1.24 -17.14 -19.02
CA LEU A 398 2.31 -17.82 -18.27
C LEU A 398 3.37 -18.49 -19.19
N TYR A 399 3.03 -18.77 -20.45
CA TYR A 399 3.93 -19.39 -21.42
C TYR A 399 4.91 -18.37 -22.03
N ALA A 400 4.43 -17.18 -22.40
CA ALA A 400 5.28 -16.08 -22.85
C ALA A 400 6.23 -15.59 -21.73
N ALA A 401 5.74 -15.54 -20.48
CA ALA A 401 6.54 -15.21 -19.30
C ALA A 401 7.70 -16.19 -19.05
N GLY A 402 7.43 -17.50 -19.21
CA GLY A 402 8.44 -18.54 -19.11
C GLY A 402 9.57 -18.40 -20.14
N LYS A 403 9.21 -18.10 -21.41
CA LYS A 403 10.20 -17.85 -22.48
C LYS A 403 11.00 -16.58 -22.27
N ALA A 404 10.37 -15.49 -21.82
CA ALA A 404 11.06 -14.22 -21.53
C ALA A 404 12.10 -14.39 -20.41
N GLY A 405 11.71 -15.02 -19.30
CA GLY A 405 12.60 -15.29 -18.18
C GLY A 405 13.71 -16.30 -18.53
N ALA A 406 13.46 -17.28 -19.40
CA ALA A 406 14.48 -18.19 -19.90
C ALA A 406 15.48 -17.49 -20.85
N ALA A 407 14.99 -16.64 -21.76
CA ALA A 407 15.82 -15.87 -22.68
C ALA A 407 16.71 -14.85 -21.94
N ALA A 408 16.15 -14.16 -20.93
CA ALA A 408 16.91 -13.25 -20.08
C ALA A 408 18.00 -14.00 -19.28
N ARG A 409 17.69 -15.17 -18.70
CA ARG A 409 18.66 -16.04 -18.00
C ARG A 409 19.79 -16.52 -18.90
N ALA A 410 19.47 -16.93 -20.13
CA ALA A 410 20.46 -17.34 -21.11
C ALA A 410 21.39 -16.18 -21.51
N LEU A 411 20.87 -14.96 -21.62
CA LEU A 411 21.66 -13.76 -21.90
C LEU A 411 22.56 -13.35 -20.72
N ALA A 412 22.05 -13.50 -19.49
CA ALA A 412 22.77 -13.12 -18.28
C ALA A 412 23.99 -13.98 -18.00
N THR A 413 23.84 -15.28 -18.24
CA THR A 413 24.87 -16.30 -18.01
C THR A 413 25.84 -16.45 -19.19
N ASN A 414 25.62 -15.73 -20.29
CA ASN A 414 26.49 -15.76 -21.45
C ASN A 414 27.77 -14.95 -21.21
N LYS A 415 28.79 -15.60 -20.63
CA LYS A 415 30.12 -15.01 -20.37
C LYS A 415 30.89 -14.62 -21.63
N ALA A 416 30.42 -15.00 -22.82
CA ALA A 416 31.07 -14.63 -24.08
C ALA A 416 30.71 -13.20 -24.54
N LEU A 417 29.72 -12.54 -23.94
CA LEU A 417 29.32 -11.18 -24.28
C LEU A 417 29.90 -10.16 -23.29
N PRO A 418 30.46 -9.03 -23.77
CA PRO A 418 30.79 -7.88 -22.94
C PRO A 418 29.57 -7.39 -22.15
N GLU A 419 29.80 -6.89 -20.93
CA GLU A 419 28.73 -6.47 -20.01
C GLU A 419 27.80 -5.41 -20.58
N ALA A 420 28.36 -4.41 -21.29
CA ALA A 420 27.58 -3.38 -21.98
C ALA A 420 26.65 -3.96 -23.06
N GLU A 421 27.07 -5.03 -23.74
CA GLU A 421 26.26 -5.69 -24.77
C GLU A 421 25.18 -6.59 -24.14
N ARG A 422 25.47 -7.23 -23.00
CA ARG A 422 24.46 -7.96 -22.22
C ARG A 422 23.35 -7.01 -21.73
N ALA A 423 23.72 -5.84 -21.24
CA ALA A 423 22.78 -4.81 -20.79
C ALA A 423 21.90 -4.27 -21.94
N ASP A 424 22.50 -3.88 -23.08
CA ASP A 424 21.76 -3.38 -24.25
C ASP A 424 20.76 -4.42 -24.80
N ARG A 425 21.17 -5.68 -24.90
CA ARG A 425 20.29 -6.76 -25.38
C ARG A 425 19.16 -7.08 -24.38
N ALA A 426 19.43 -7.02 -23.07
CA ALA A 426 18.41 -7.22 -22.05
C ALA A 426 17.38 -6.06 -22.05
N ILE A 427 17.83 -4.82 -22.30
CA ILE A 427 16.96 -3.65 -22.47
C ILE A 427 16.10 -3.78 -23.73
N LYS A 428 16.68 -4.20 -24.87
CA LYS A 428 15.92 -4.46 -26.10
C LYS A 428 14.88 -5.56 -25.92
N LEU A 429 15.22 -6.62 -25.18
CA LEU A 429 14.28 -7.69 -24.82
C LEU A 429 13.14 -7.14 -23.95
N ALA A 430 13.46 -6.37 -22.91
CA ALA A 430 12.47 -5.74 -22.05
C ALA A 430 11.54 -4.79 -22.84
N ARG A 431 12.09 -3.92 -23.71
CA ARG A 431 11.29 -3.04 -24.59
C ARG A 431 10.32 -3.83 -25.49
N ARG A 432 10.77 -4.97 -26.02
CA ARG A 432 9.95 -5.84 -26.89
C ARG A 432 8.79 -6.51 -26.14
N PHE A 433 8.97 -6.86 -24.87
CA PHE A 433 7.91 -7.40 -24.01
C PHE A 433 7.02 -6.32 -23.39
N LEU A 434 7.56 -5.12 -23.21
CA LEU A 434 6.85 -3.95 -22.67
C LEU A 434 5.96 -3.24 -23.69
N GLY A 435 6.15 -3.55 -24.98
CA GLY A 435 5.21 -3.27 -26.07
C GLY A 435 5.19 -1.83 -26.56
N ASP A 436 5.78 -1.62 -27.75
CA ASP A 436 5.25 -0.67 -28.73
C ASP A 436 3.92 -1.25 -29.30
N GLY A 437 2.85 -1.20 -28.50
CA GLY A 437 1.45 -1.14 -28.96
C GLY A 437 0.91 -2.12 -30.01
N LYS A 438 1.53 -3.26 -30.33
CA LYS A 438 0.95 -4.25 -31.26
C LYS A 438 0.75 -5.63 -30.62
N PRO A 439 -0.42 -6.25 -30.78
CA PRO A 439 -0.63 -7.63 -30.37
C PRO A 439 0.19 -8.56 -31.26
N LEU A 440 0.88 -9.52 -30.64
CA LEU A 440 1.47 -10.65 -31.34
C LEU A 440 0.34 -11.63 -31.72
N LEU A 441 -0.18 -11.48 -32.94
CA LEU A 441 -0.69 -12.60 -33.71
C LEU A 441 0.47 -13.15 -34.55
N ALA A 442 0.99 -14.29 -34.13
CA ALA A 442 1.49 -15.39 -34.95
C ALA A 442 1.80 -16.58 -34.03
#